data_AF-A0A962IJV6-F1
#
_entry.id   AF-A0A962IJV6-F1
#
_cell.length_a   1.000
_cell.length_b   1.000
_cell.length_c   1.000
_cell.angle_alpha   90.00
_cell.angle_beta   90.00
_cell.angle_gamma   90.00
#
_symmetry.space_group_name_H-M   'P 1'
#
loop_
_entity.id
_entity.type
_entity.pdbx_description
1 polymer ?
#
loop_
_entity_poly.entity_id
_entity_poly.type
_entity_poly.pdbx_seq_one_letter_code
_entity_poly.pdbx_strand_id
1 'polypeptide(L)'
;MSLLSRLFKPAWQHDSASRRLAAVQESQEPALLEALPALATTDPHPRVRRAALQRLGDLGLWGDRSRHDADPELRDDARRQYVNGLIGADTELLPVAERLLRVEESVEVLEAVAARARQMALRRLALERSQRPGLLADCALSDPDAELRLWLVGRIDTEAALRRIADQSRTRDKRVHRLAREKLEALRLADGDRAVAEQRAQAICTELETLIHALPADGLQRIAAIEERWRTLPQAQDPDWQRRHDGLVETARAALNAHERALQAAAAAARQTEQAAEAEPAQTAAEVSVVEEAPAAEVPVEPEDPRTVALDASLAEARRQLAENPELDLSPWTQQLETLAADSEPPAALSELQRQLNQLHRLQERHRREQLEAEAMALLPPLRAAVEGQQATAARQQLERLEQLREALGGLPRSIRAEVSALRGEARKLLDWQRWSNNEIRRRLCDEAAALPAAGLHPDAMATRVRELQDEWKRLDLIEEIDPKAPYRGLARRFHALIQQALKPARPFFEKRKELRRERTEALSQQTGELEQQLGRIGHDRRALIALRRSLGDSLRQLDDVDPRQRRELGQRLRADLTLVDAQLQAQADQVELAKRKLLAELRRDLAASAPEQRPDRA
;
A
#
# COMPACT_ATOMS: atom_id res chain seq x y z
N MET A 1 27.09 -10.01 -59.95
CA MET A 1 27.43 -8.57 -60.09
C MET A 1 27.72 -8.29 -61.56
N SER A 2 26.88 -7.50 -62.22
CA SER A 2 26.98 -7.19 -63.66
C SER A 2 28.13 -6.22 -63.95
N LEU A 3 28.93 -6.48 -65.00
CA LEU A 3 30.05 -5.64 -65.44
C LEU A 3 29.62 -4.22 -65.90
N LEU A 4 28.32 -3.98 -66.10
CA LEU A 4 27.76 -2.69 -66.50
C LEU A 4 27.60 -1.68 -65.34
N SER A 5 27.61 -2.13 -64.07
CA SER A 5 27.50 -1.22 -62.92
C SER A 5 28.79 -0.45 -62.60
N ARG A 6 29.89 -0.72 -63.32
CA ARG A 6 31.18 -0.03 -63.16
C ARG A 6 31.37 1.17 -64.10
N LEU A 7 30.50 1.34 -65.10
CA LEU A 7 30.62 2.41 -66.11
C LEU A 7 29.76 3.65 -65.81
N PHE A 8 28.81 3.56 -64.87
CA PHE A 8 27.97 4.68 -64.45
C PHE A 8 28.12 4.92 -62.95
N LYS A 9 28.45 6.15 -62.55
CA LYS A 9 28.46 6.54 -61.14
C LYS A 9 27.05 6.34 -60.56
N PRO A 10 26.91 5.74 -59.36
CA PRO A 10 25.63 5.64 -58.68
C PRO A 10 24.92 7.00 -58.59
N ALA A 11 23.59 7.03 -58.60
CA ALA A 11 22.82 8.28 -58.62
C ALA A 11 23.15 9.23 -57.45
N TRP A 12 23.56 8.66 -56.30
CA TRP A 12 23.99 9.39 -55.12
C TRP A 12 25.40 10.01 -55.21
N GLN A 13 26.18 9.71 -56.26
CA GLN A 13 27.47 10.34 -56.57
C GLN A 13 27.39 11.31 -57.76
N HIS A 14 26.18 11.63 -58.23
CA HIS A 14 26.00 12.53 -59.38
C HIS A 14 26.37 13.97 -59.02
N ASP A 15 26.88 14.75 -59.98
CA ASP A 15 27.20 16.17 -59.79
C ASP A 15 25.98 17.04 -59.40
N SER A 16 24.76 16.60 -59.74
CA SER A 16 23.52 17.34 -59.47
C SER A 16 23.00 17.01 -58.09
N ALA A 17 22.88 18.03 -57.24
CA ALA A 17 22.35 17.89 -55.88
C ALA A 17 20.93 17.33 -55.84
N SER A 18 20.08 17.63 -56.83
CA SER A 18 18.72 17.10 -56.89
C SER A 18 18.69 15.59 -57.16
N ARG A 19 19.60 15.10 -58.03
CA ARG A 19 19.75 13.65 -58.28
C ARG A 19 20.28 12.91 -57.06
N ARG A 20 21.25 13.50 -56.35
CA ARG A 20 21.76 12.93 -55.08
C ARG A 20 20.69 12.92 -54.01
N LEU A 21 19.93 14.01 -53.86
CA LEU A 21 18.82 14.10 -52.90
C LEU A 21 17.77 13.02 -53.16
N ALA A 22 17.30 12.89 -54.41
CA ALA A 22 16.33 11.85 -54.77
C ALA A 22 16.88 10.44 -54.47
N ALA A 23 18.15 10.19 -54.82
CA ALA A 23 18.80 8.91 -54.51
C ALA A 23 18.85 8.63 -53.00
N VAL A 24 19.23 9.62 -52.18
CA VAL A 24 19.25 9.51 -50.71
C VAL A 24 17.86 9.28 -50.13
N GLN A 25 16.80 9.81 -50.75
CA GLN A 25 15.43 9.63 -50.27
C GLN A 25 14.83 8.27 -50.67
N GLU A 26 15.15 7.75 -51.85
CA GLU A 26 14.38 6.66 -52.46
C GLU A 26 15.14 5.33 -52.60
N SER A 27 16.46 5.35 -52.86
CA SER A 27 17.21 4.13 -53.20
C SER A 27 17.59 3.32 -51.96
N GLN A 28 17.45 1.99 -51.98
CA GLN A 28 17.85 1.07 -50.89
C GLN A 28 19.15 0.30 -51.17
N GLU A 29 19.99 0.80 -52.07
CA GLU A 29 21.27 0.14 -52.39
C GLU A 29 22.18 0.03 -51.17
N PRO A 30 22.76 -1.15 -50.85
CA PRO A 30 23.65 -1.33 -49.69
C PRO A 30 24.83 -0.35 -49.69
N ALA A 31 25.44 -0.10 -50.85
CA ALA A 31 26.55 0.84 -51.00
C ALA A 31 26.15 2.30 -50.71
N LEU A 32 24.89 2.69 -50.97
CA LEU A 32 24.37 3.99 -50.56
C LEU A 32 24.20 4.04 -49.04
N LEU A 33 23.62 2.99 -48.43
CA LEU A 33 23.43 2.91 -46.99
C LEU A 33 24.75 3.06 -46.23
N GLU A 34 25.81 2.41 -46.70
CA GLU A 34 27.18 2.55 -46.16
C GLU A 34 27.75 3.98 -46.36
N ALA A 35 27.36 4.67 -47.43
CA ALA A 35 27.82 6.02 -47.74
C ALA A 35 27.04 7.13 -47.02
N LEU A 36 25.88 6.84 -46.42
CA LEU A 36 25.03 7.84 -45.77
C LEU A 36 25.77 8.68 -44.70
N PRO A 37 26.63 8.13 -43.82
CA PRO A 37 27.36 8.95 -42.84
C PRO A 37 28.29 9.99 -43.49
N ALA A 38 28.95 9.61 -44.58
CA ALA A 38 29.79 10.54 -45.35
C ALA A 38 28.94 11.61 -46.03
N LEU A 39 27.81 11.24 -46.65
CA LEU A 39 26.89 12.19 -47.28
C LEU A 39 26.28 13.16 -46.25
N ALA A 40 25.93 12.68 -45.06
CA ALA A 40 25.41 13.51 -43.97
C ALA A 40 26.42 14.56 -43.48
N THR A 41 27.71 14.29 -43.62
CA THR A 41 28.77 15.13 -43.06
C THR A 41 29.50 15.99 -44.10
N THR A 42 29.62 15.51 -45.34
CA THR A 42 30.51 16.11 -46.35
C THR A 42 29.84 16.51 -47.66
N ASP A 43 28.55 16.17 -47.90
CA ASP A 43 27.90 16.59 -49.14
C ASP A 43 27.86 18.12 -49.23
N PRO A 44 28.22 18.73 -50.39
CA PRO A 44 28.27 20.17 -50.52
C PRO A 44 26.90 20.84 -50.32
N HIS A 45 25.79 20.14 -50.61
CA HIS A 45 24.46 20.71 -50.57
C HIS A 45 23.70 20.36 -49.27
N PRO A 46 23.22 21.36 -48.49
CA PRO A 46 22.63 21.13 -47.17
C PRO A 46 21.38 20.24 -47.20
N ARG A 47 20.55 20.33 -48.26
CA ARG A 47 19.38 19.44 -48.40
C ARG A 47 19.74 17.96 -48.50
N VAL A 48 20.87 17.61 -49.12
CA VAL A 48 21.32 16.21 -49.21
C VAL A 48 21.83 15.75 -47.84
N ARG A 49 22.62 16.59 -47.15
CA ARG A 49 23.06 16.32 -45.76
C ARG A 49 21.87 16.07 -44.83
N ARG A 50 20.86 16.94 -44.88
CA ARG A 50 19.61 16.80 -44.11
C ARG A 50 18.90 15.48 -44.39
N ALA A 51 18.72 15.12 -45.67
CA ALA A 51 18.06 13.87 -46.04
C ALA A 51 18.84 12.64 -45.55
N ALA A 52 20.17 12.69 -45.62
CA ALA A 52 21.03 11.63 -45.10
C ALA A 52 20.93 11.50 -43.56
N LEU A 53 20.92 12.62 -42.83
CA LEU A 53 20.73 12.63 -41.36
C LEU A 53 19.37 12.06 -40.95
N GLN A 54 18.30 12.45 -41.64
CA GLN A 54 16.95 11.92 -41.42
C GLN A 54 16.90 10.42 -41.64
N ARG A 55 17.59 9.94 -42.68
CA ARG A 55 17.62 8.53 -43.03
C ARG A 55 18.45 7.68 -42.06
N LEU A 56 19.55 8.23 -41.54
CA LEU A 56 20.38 7.56 -40.54
C LEU A 56 19.71 7.48 -39.18
N GLY A 57 18.95 8.51 -38.79
CA GLY A 57 18.33 8.57 -37.45
C GLY A 57 19.35 8.62 -36.30
N ASP A 58 20.62 8.87 -36.58
CA ASP A 58 21.69 8.87 -35.58
C ASP A 58 21.69 10.18 -34.79
N LEU A 59 21.38 10.09 -33.49
CA LEU A 59 21.30 11.23 -32.59
C LEU A 59 22.64 11.94 -32.40
N GLY A 60 23.76 11.20 -32.44
CA GLY A 60 25.10 11.76 -32.31
C GLY A 60 25.48 12.61 -33.52
N LEU A 61 25.12 12.17 -34.73
CA LEU A 61 25.33 12.95 -35.95
C LEU A 61 24.47 14.22 -35.97
N TRP A 62 23.23 14.17 -35.50
CA TRP A 62 22.43 15.39 -35.31
C TRP A 62 23.09 16.37 -34.35
N GLY A 63 23.63 15.88 -33.23
CA GLY A 63 24.38 16.69 -32.28
C GLY A 63 25.63 17.31 -32.90
N ASP A 64 26.42 16.54 -33.64
CA ASP A 64 27.60 17.04 -34.34
C ASP A 64 27.28 18.13 -35.38
N ARG A 65 26.27 17.89 -36.23
CA ARG A 65 25.83 18.87 -37.24
C ARG A 65 25.24 20.14 -36.62
N SER A 66 24.58 20.04 -35.47
CA SER A 66 24.07 21.21 -34.75
C SER A 66 25.16 22.19 -34.30
N ARG A 67 26.39 21.71 -34.15
CA ARG A 67 27.57 22.49 -33.74
C ARG A 67 28.42 22.93 -34.93
N HIS A 68 28.60 22.06 -35.91
CA HIS A 68 29.68 22.20 -36.89
C HIS A 68 29.23 22.33 -38.35
N ASP A 69 27.94 22.22 -38.68
CA ASP A 69 27.51 22.31 -40.07
C ASP A 69 27.76 23.72 -40.64
N ALA A 70 28.15 23.84 -41.91
CA ALA A 70 28.44 25.14 -42.53
C ALA A 70 27.17 25.98 -42.77
N ASP A 71 26.03 25.32 -43.03
CA ASP A 71 24.78 25.97 -43.35
C ASP A 71 23.99 26.33 -42.07
N PRO A 72 23.62 27.61 -41.87
CA PRO A 72 22.95 28.05 -40.64
C PRO A 72 21.56 27.42 -40.46
N GLU A 73 20.78 27.27 -41.53
CA GLU A 73 19.44 26.68 -41.43
C GLU A 73 19.49 25.20 -41.06
N LEU A 74 20.46 24.46 -41.62
CA LEU A 74 20.69 23.07 -41.25
C LEU A 74 21.25 22.93 -39.84
N ARG A 75 22.14 23.82 -39.37
CA ARG A 75 22.59 23.83 -37.97
C ARG A 75 21.40 23.97 -37.02
N ASP A 76 20.51 24.91 -37.29
CA ASP A 76 19.32 25.15 -36.46
C ASP A 76 18.36 23.96 -36.50
N ASP A 77 18.12 23.37 -37.68
CA ASP A 77 17.30 22.17 -37.79
C ASP A 77 17.92 20.99 -37.05
N ALA A 78 19.22 20.78 -37.20
CA ALA A 78 19.96 19.73 -36.53
C ALA A 78 19.92 19.90 -35.00
N ARG A 79 20.05 21.14 -34.49
CA ARG A 79 19.88 21.45 -33.07
C ARG A 79 18.49 21.08 -32.57
N ARG A 80 17.44 21.46 -33.31
CA ARG A 80 16.06 21.10 -32.95
C ARG A 80 15.87 19.58 -32.90
N GLN A 81 16.36 18.85 -33.90
CA GLN A 81 16.26 17.39 -33.93
C GLN A 81 17.05 16.73 -32.80
N TYR A 82 18.27 17.20 -32.54
CA TYR A 82 19.11 16.72 -31.45
C TYR A 82 18.45 16.93 -30.07
N VAL A 83 17.95 18.13 -29.80
CA VAL A 83 17.24 18.44 -28.54
C VAL A 83 15.96 17.62 -28.41
N ASN A 84 15.17 17.49 -29.49
CA ASN A 84 13.95 16.67 -29.46
C ASN A 84 14.26 15.19 -29.22
N GLY A 85 15.34 14.67 -29.81
CA GLY A 85 15.79 13.30 -29.59
C GLY A 85 16.24 13.06 -28.16
N LEU A 86 17.00 13.99 -27.57
CA LEU A 86 17.39 13.90 -26.15
C LEU A 86 16.19 14.00 -25.21
N ILE A 87 15.26 14.92 -25.47
CA ILE A 87 14.05 15.11 -24.64
C ILE A 87 13.13 13.89 -24.73
N GLY A 88 12.95 13.36 -25.94
CA GLY A 88 12.04 12.26 -26.26
C GLY A 88 12.64 10.87 -26.08
N ALA A 89 13.91 10.75 -25.69
CA ALA A 89 14.61 9.48 -25.57
C ALA A 89 13.82 8.47 -24.71
N ASP A 90 13.60 7.29 -25.27
CA ASP A 90 13.03 6.15 -24.57
C ASP A 90 14.13 5.32 -23.90
N THR A 91 13.75 4.16 -23.36
CA THR A 91 14.67 3.28 -22.63
C THR A 91 15.79 2.73 -23.54
N GLU A 92 15.52 2.52 -24.84
CA GLU A 92 16.50 1.99 -25.78
C GLU A 92 17.55 3.04 -26.15
N LEU A 93 17.12 4.28 -26.36
CA LEU A 93 18.02 5.39 -26.71
C LEU A 93 18.70 6.03 -25.49
N LEU A 94 18.25 5.74 -24.26
CA LEU A 94 18.77 6.33 -23.04
C LEU A 94 20.30 6.22 -22.89
N PRO A 95 20.95 5.05 -23.07
CA PRO A 95 22.41 4.94 -22.91
C PRO A 95 23.21 5.80 -23.90
N VAL A 96 22.67 6.01 -25.10
CA VAL A 96 23.27 6.88 -26.12
C VAL A 96 23.07 8.34 -25.72
N ALA A 97 21.84 8.72 -25.35
CA ALA A 97 21.51 10.06 -24.90
C ALA A 97 22.34 10.48 -23.68
N GLU A 98 22.52 9.60 -22.69
CA GLU A 98 23.37 9.87 -21.52
C GLU A 98 24.83 10.14 -21.92
N ARG A 99 25.38 9.32 -22.83
CA ARG A 99 26.77 9.47 -23.29
C ARG A 99 26.97 10.79 -24.01
N LEU A 100 26.03 11.18 -24.88
CA LEU A 100 26.05 12.45 -25.60
C LEU A 100 25.93 13.63 -24.63
N LEU A 101 25.01 13.55 -23.67
CA LEU A 101 24.76 14.62 -22.70
C LEU A 101 25.95 14.83 -21.73
N ARG A 102 26.71 13.78 -21.39
CA ARG A 102 27.91 13.88 -20.53
C ARG A 102 29.00 14.77 -21.12
N VAL A 103 29.10 14.83 -22.45
CA VAL A 103 30.09 15.66 -23.17
C VAL A 103 29.46 16.91 -23.76
N GLU A 104 28.19 17.18 -23.47
CA GLU A 104 27.51 18.38 -23.98
C GLU A 104 27.96 19.63 -23.22
N GLU A 105 28.22 20.69 -24.00
CA GLU A 105 28.71 21.99 -23.50
C GLU A 105 27.71 23.11 -23.78
N SER A 106 26.75 22.90 -24.69
CA SER A 106 25.73 23.90 -24.98
C SER A 106 24.77 24.06 -23.79
N VAL A 107 24.84 25.22 -23.15
CA VAL A 107 23.96 25.60 -22.04
C VAL A 107 22.49 25.53 -22.45
N GLU A 108 22.16 25.97 -23.66
CA GLU A 108 20.78 25.92 -24.19
C GLU A 108 20.26 24.48 -24.29
N VAL A 109 21.11 23.53 -24.72
CA VAL A 109 20.73 22.11 -24.83
C VAL A 109 20.56 21.51 -23.43
N LEU A 110 21.51 21.77 -22.53
CA LEU A 110 21.44 21.29 -21.15
C LEU A 110 20.18 21.82 -20.45
N GLU A 111 19.82 23.09 -20.63
CA GLU A 111 18.60 23.68 -20.06
C GLU A 111 17.33 23.05 -20.64
N ALA A 112 17.28 22.87 -21.96
CA ALA A 112 16.13 22.24 -22.60
C ALA A 112 15.92 20.81 -22.11
N VAL A 113 17.00 20.03 -21.97
CA VAL A 113 16.97 18.66 -21.45
C VAL A 113 16.58 18.64 -19.97
N ALA A 114 17.20 19.49 -19.14
CA ALA A 114 16.90 19.62 -17.72
C ALA A 114 15.41 19.91 -17.46
N ALA A 115 14.80 20.79 -18.25
CA ALA A 115 13.42 21.21 -18.04
C ALA A 115 12.38 20.22 -18.61
N ARG A 116 12.71 19.47 -19.68
CA ARG A 116 11.69 18.80 -20.50
C ARG A 116 11.93 17.32 -20.76
N ALA A 117 13.12 16.78 -20.51
CA ALA A 117 13.41 15.40 -20.87
C ALA A 117 12.48 14.41 -20.15
N ARG A 118 12.00 13.42 -20.90
CA ARG A 118 11.09 12.38 -20.39
C ARG A 118 11.76 11.56 -19.29
N GLN A 119 13.02 11.19 -19.49
CA GLN A 119 13.78 10.35 -18.57
C GLN A 119 14.38 11.18 -17.44
N MET A 120 14.12 10.78 -16.19
CA MET A 120 14.66 11.44 -15.00
C MET A 120 16.20 11.44 -15.01
N ALA A 121 16.83 10.38 -15.51
CA ALA A 121 18.29 10.27 -15.60
C ALA A 121 18.90 11.39 -16.47
N LEU A 122 18.27 11.72 -17.60
CA LEU A 122 18.72 12.81 -18.48
C LEU A 122 18.51 14.18 -17.85
N ARG A 123 17.36 14.41 -17.19
CA ARG A 123 17.14 15.67 -16.45
C ARG A 123 18.19 15.86 -15.35
N ARG A 124 18.46 14.81 -14.57
CA ARG A 124 19.49 14.82 -13.52
C ARG A 124 20.87 15.11 -14.08
N LEU A 125 21.31 14.41 -15.13
CA LEU A 125 22.61 14.65 -15.77
C LEU A 125 22.77 16.09 -16.27
N ALA A 126 21.73 16.65 -16.89
CA ALA A 126 21.74 18.04 -17.33
C ALA A 126 21.81 19.02 -16.15
N LEU A 127 21.04 18.77 -15.08
CA LEU A 127 21.02 19.60 -13.88
C LEU A 127 22.32 19.51 -13.08
N GLU A 128 22.99 18.35 -13.04
CA GLU A 128 24.33 18.17 -12.44
C GLU A 128 25.34 19.14 -13.05
N ARG A 129 25.26 19.36 -14.36
CA ARG A 129 26.15 20.27 -15.09
C ARG A 129 25.70 21.73 -15.07
N SER A 130 24.44 22.01 -14.71
CA SER A 130 23.94 23.39 -14.62
C SER A 130 24.32 24.05 -13.30
N GLN A 131 24.75 25.31 -13.39
CA GLN A 131 25.08 26.17 -12.25
C GLN A 131 24.12 27.34 -12.08
N ARG A 132 23.10 27.47 -12.93
CA ARG A 132 22.19 28.62 -12.91
C ARG A 132 21.21 28.49 -11.74
N PRO A 133 21.28 29.35 -10.70
CA PRO A 133 20.44 29.20 -9.52
C PRO A 133 18.94 29.29 -9.82
N GLY A 134 18.56 30.12 -10.81
CA GLY A 134 17.17 30.23 -11.27
C GLY A 134 16.61 28.93 -11.82
N LEU A 135 17.35 28.28 -12.73
CA LEU A 135 16.95 27.00 -13.31
C LEU A 135 16.84 25.91 -12.23
N LEU A 136 17.83 25.82 -11.35
CA LEU A 136 17.82 24.83 -10.26
C LEU A 136 16.60 25.05 -9.34
N ALA A 137 16.27 26.31 -9.02
CA ALA A 137 15.11 26.65 -8.20
C ALA A 137 13.78 26.35 -8.91
N ASP A 138 13.68 26.66 -10.20
CA ASP A 138 12.48 26.37 -11.00
C ASP A 138 12.24 24.85 -11.09
N CYS A 139 13.29 24.08 -11.43
CA CYS A 139 13.21 22.61 -11.43
C CYS A 139 12.93 22.04 -10.04
N ALA A 140 13.48 22.60 -8.97
CA ALA A 140 13.18 22.16 -7.60
C ALA A 140 11.69 22.34 -7.23
N LEU A 141 10.99 23.28 -7.88
CA LEU A 141 9.58 23.56 -7.65
C LEU A 141 8.64 22.77 -8.55
N SER A 142 9.08 22.37 -9.76
CA SER A 142 8.19 21.84 -10.79
C SER A 142 8.59 20.49 -11.40
N ASP A 143 9.77 19.94 -11.11
CA ASP A 143 10.16 18.64 -11.69
C ASP A 143 9.13 17.56 -11.28
N PRO A 144 8.67 16.69 -12.20
CA PRO A 144 7.70 15.65 -11.86
C PRO A 144 8.23 14.65 -10.82
N ASP A 145 9.55 14.42 -10.76
CA ASP A 145 10.15 13.48 -9.81
C ASP A 145 10.45 14.13 -8.46
N ALA A 146 9.89 13.56 -7.39
CA ALA A 146 9.99 14.12 -6.04
C ALA A 146 11.41 14.05 -5.44
N GLU A 147 12.17 13.01 -5.77
CA GLU A 147 13.53 12.84 -5.25
C GLU A 147 14.50 13.78 -5.96
N LEU A 148 14.32 14.00 -7.27
CA LEU A 148 15.08 15.00 -8.01
C LEU A 148 14.81 16.42 -7.48
N ARG A 149 13.56 16.76 -7.12
CA ARG A 149 13.24 18.05 -6.48
C ARG A 149 14.02 18.24 -5.18
N LEU A 150 14.07 17.23 -4.31
CA LEU A 150 14.79 17.31 -3.04
C LEU A 150 16.31 17.39 -3.23
N TRP A 151 16.84 16.60 -4.16
CA TRP A 151 18.25 16.66 -4.53
C TRP A 151 18.66 18.06 -5.01
N LEU A 152 17.80 18.72 -5.80
CA LEU A 152 18.05 20.09 -6.25
C LEU A 152 18.09 21.10 -5.10
N VAL A 153 17.14 21.04 -4.15
CA VAL A 153 17.18 21.89 -2.95
C VAL A 153 18.48 21.69 -2.17
N GLY A 154 18.94 20.43 -2.07
CA GLY A 154 20.21 20.07 -1.46
C GLY A 154 21.42 20.78 -2.06
N ARG A 155 21.38 21.14 -3.35
CA ARG A 155 22.47 21.84 -4.06
C ARG A 155 22.39 23.36 -4.05
N ILE A 156 21.28 23.93 -3.58
CA ILE A 156 21.09 25.39 -3.57
C ILE A 156 21.60 25.95 -2.25
N ASP A 157 22.58 26.85 -2.32
CA ASP A 157 23.25 27.46 -1.16
C ASP A 157 23.06 28.98 -1.08
N THR A 158 22.09 29.53 -1.83
CA THR A 158 21.79 30.96 -1.79
C THR A 158 20.51 31.22 -1.00
N GLU A 159 20.57 32.17 -0.06
CA GLU A 159 19.43 32.54 0.81
C GLU A 159 18.19 32.91 -0.02
N ALA A 160 18.37 33.74 -1.05
CA ALA A 160 17.28 34.21 -1.90
C ALA A 160 16.55 33.06 -2.63
N ALA A 161 17.30 32.06 -3.14
CA ALA A 161 16.70 30.92 -3.84
C ALA A 161 16.00 29.97 -2.86
N LEU A 162 16.60 29.68 -1.70
CA LEU A 162 15.97 28.83 -0.68
C LEU A 162 14.71 29.48 -0.11
N ARG A 163 14.71 30.80 0.12
CA ARG A 163 13.52 31.55 0.53
C ARG A 163 12.41 31.45 -0.52
N ARG A 164 12.74 31.69 -1.79
CA ARG A 164 11.77 31.54 -2.90
C ARG A 164 11.17 30.14 -2.92
N ILE A 165 12.00 29.10 -2.81
CA ILE A 165 11.54 27.72 -2.83
C ILE A 165 10.65 27.44 -1.62
N ALA A 166 11.06 27.83 -0.42
CA ALA A 166 10.28 27.68 0.80
C ALA A 166 8.90 28.34 0.67
N ASP A 167 8.83 29.58 0.18
CA ASP A 167 7.57 30.31 0.05
C ASP A 167 6.62 29.66 -0.97
N GLN A 168 7.15 29.25 -2.14
CA GLN A 168 6.33 28.72 -3.24
C GLN A 168 5.94 27.24 -3.07
N SER A 169 6.72 26.46 -2.32
CA SER A 169 6.43 25.03 -2.07
C SER A 169 5.52 24.80 -0.85
N ARG A 170 5.25 25.81 -0.02
CA ARG A 170 4.53 25.72 1.26
C ARG A 170 3.26 24.86 1.23
N THR A 171 2.44 25.00 0.18
CA THR A 171 1.18 24.27 0.03
C THR A 171 1.24 23.13 -0.98
N ARG A 172 2.27 23.09 -1.83
CA ARG A 172 2.38 22.16 -2.97
C ARG A 172 3.26 20.96 -2.66
N ASP A 173 4.38 21.18 -1.97
CA ASP A 173 5.33 20.13 -1.63
C ASP A 173 5.93 20.40 -0.24
N LYS A 174 5.37 19.73 0.77
CA LYS A 174 5.79 19.90 2.17
C LYS A 174 7.22 19.40 2.44
N ARG A 175 7.71 18.42 1.68
CA ARG A 175 9.08 17.89 1.85
C ARG A 175 10.09 18.92 1.34
N VAL A 176 9.86 19.44 0.13
CA VAL A 176 10.67 20.52 -0.47
C VAL A 176 10.61 21.79 0.40
N HIS A 177 9.43 22.17 0.89
CA HIS A 177 9.27 23.31 1.80
C HIS A 177 10.10 23.15 3.06
N ARG A 178 10.00 21.98 3.72
CA ARG A 178 10.74 21.70 4.95
C ARG A 178 12.24 21.76 4.71
N LEU A 179 12.74 21.05 3.69
CA LEU A 179 14.17 21.01 3.38
C LEU A 179 14.71 22.40 3.01
N ALA A 180 13.97 23.18 2.22
CA ALA A 180 14.37 24.53 1.85
C ALA A 180 14.41 25.46 3.06
N ARG A 181 13.44 25.36 3.99
CA ARG A 181 13.44 26.11 5.25
C ARG A 181 14.59 25.71 6.17
N GLU A 182 14.84 24.41 6.32
CA GLU A 182 15.94 23.90 7.15
C GLU A 182 17.29 24.38 6.62
N LYS A 183 17.54 24.30 5.30
CA LYS A 183 18.76 24.86 4.70
C LYS A 183 18.83 26.39 4.85
N LEU A 184 17.71 27.09 4.65
CA LEU A 184 17.66 28.55 4.81
C LEU A 184 18.00 28.97 6.24
N GLU A 185 17.43 28.29 7.23
CA GLU A 185 17.69 28.52 8.66
C GLU A 185 19.15 28.20 8.99
N ALA A 186 19.69 27.07 8.50
CA ALA A 186 21.08 26.70 8.70
C ALA A 186 22.06 27.72 8.11
N LEU A 187 21.80 28.25 6.91
CA LEU A 187 22.60 29.32 6.32
C LEU A 187 22.56 30.60 7.17
N ARG A 188 21.37 31.03 7.61
CA ARG A 188 21.25 32.22 8.45
C ARG A 188 21.92 32.07 9.81
N LEU A 189 21.89 30.87 10.39
CA LEU A 189 22.64 30.57 11.61
C LEU A 189 24.15 30.60 11.39
N ALA A 190 24.64 30.04 10.28
CA ALA A 190 26.05 30.09 9.90
C ALA A 190 26.53 31.53 9.65
N ASP A 191 25.67 32.38 9.09
CA ASP A 191 25.91 33.82 8.90
C ASP A 191 25.77 34.65 10.19
N GLY A 192 25.42 34.03 11.32
CA GLY A 192 25.36 34.68 12.62
C GLY A 192 24.07 35.49 12.89
N ASP A 193 22.96 35.17 12.22
CA ASP A 193 21.68 35.84 12.43
C ASP A 193 21.14 35.61 13.85
N ARG A 194 21.29 36.64 14.69
CA ARG A 194 20.91 36.63 16.10
C ARG A 194 19.43 36.32 16.33
N ALA A 195 18.54 36.80 15.46
CA ALA A 195 17.10 36.60 15.64
C ALA A 195 16.71 35.13 15.42
N VAL A 196 17.35 34.45 14.46
CA VAL A 196 17.13 33.02 14.21
C VAL A 196 17.70 32.19 15.35
N ALA A 197 18.87 32.55 15.86
CA ALA A 197 19.44 31.91 17.04
C ALA A 197 18.51 32.04 18.26
N GLU A 198 17.98 33.24 18.55
CA GLU A 198 17.08 33.48 19.69
C GLU A 198 15.80 32.66 19.60
N GLN A 199 15.20 32.58 18.41
CA GLN A 199 14.03 31.72 18.18
C GLN A 199 14.36 30.24 18.43
N ARG A 200 15.56 29.78 18.07
CA ARG A 200 15.97 28.40 18.26
C ARG A 200 16.23 28.06 19.72
N ALA A 201 16.88 28.96 20.47
CA ALA A 201 17.02 28.83 21.91
C ALA A 201 15.67 28.77 22.63
N GLN A 202 14.74 29.66 22.27
CA GLN A 202 13.39 29.65 22.83
C GLN A 202 12.67 28.33 22.55
N ALA A 203 12.73 27.82 21.32
CA ALA A 203 12.11 26.55 20.96
C ALA A 203 12.69 25.36 21.76
N ILE A 204 14.01 25.35 21.98
CA ILE A 204 14.65 24.33 22.83
C ILE A 204 14.15 24.42 24.29
N CYS A 205 14.07 25.63 24.86
CA CYS A 205 13.53 25.80 26.22
C CYS A 205 12.08 25.32 26.31
N THR A 206 11.24 25.64 25.32
CA THR A 206 9.86 25.14 25.28
C THR A 206 9.80 23.61 25.15
N GLU A 207 10.70 23.00 24.38
CA GLU A 207 10.78 21.53 24.27
C GLU A 207 11.11 20.90 25.64
N LEU A 208 12.07 21.45 26.38
CA LEU A 208 12.40 21.01 27.75
C LEU A 208 11.21 21.18 28.72
N GLU A 209 10.51 22.30 28.66
CA GLU A 209 9.28 22.53 29.42
C GLU A 209 8.23 21.45 29.12
N THR A 210 8.04 21.06 27.85
CA THR A 210 7.10 19.98 27.51
C THR A 210 7.52 18.61 28.06
N LEU A 211 8.83 18.32 28.10
CA LEU A 211 9.35 17.07 28.69
C LEU A 211 9.09 17.01 30.20
N ILE A 212 9.24 18.14 30.91
CA ILE A 212 8.92 18.25 32.35
C ILE A 212 7.46 17.88 32.61
N HIS A 213 6.55 18.32 31.75
CA HIS A 213 5.11 18.09 31.95
C HIS A 213 4.64 16.71 31.48
N ALA A 214 5.18 16.21 30.36
CA ALA A 214 4.70 14.98 29.74
C ALA A 214 5.36 13.70 30.30
N LEU A 215 6.58 13.83 30.84
CA LEU A 215 7.38 12.75 31.43
C LEU A 215 7.43 11.45 30.60
N PRO A 216 7.79 11.52 29.30
CA PRO A 216 7.84 10.33 28.45
C PRO A 216 8.98 9.39 28.87
N ALA A 217 8.82 8.08 28.64
CA ALA A 217 9.80 7.06 29.03
C ALA A 217 11.19 7.25 28.38
N ASP A 218 11.26 7.84 27.18
CA ASP A 218 12.49 8.18 26.47
C ASP A 218 13.00 9.60 26.78
N GLY A 219 12.45 10.26 27.81
CA GLY A 219 12.72 11.67 28.11
C GLY A 219 14.21 11.98 28.33
N LEU A 220 14.96 11.10 29.00
CA LEU A 220 16.39 11.31 29.24
C LEU A 220 17.22 11.28 27.93
N GLN A 221 16.85 10.41 26.99
CA GLN A 221 17.49 10.37 25.66
C GLN A 221 17.19 11.64 24.87
N ARG A 222 15.96 12.16 24.97
CA ARG A 222 15.57 13.42 24.34
C ARG A 222 16.32 14.61 24.92
N ILE A 223 16.55 14.65 26.23
CA ILE A 223 17.39 15.68 26.86
C ILE A 223 18.80 15.64 26.28
N ALA A 224 19.43 14.47 26.15
CA ALA A 224 20.76 14.37 25.54
C ALA A 224 20.79 14.90 24.09
N ALA A 225 19.75 14.62 23.29
CA ALA A 225 19.61 15.15 21.94
C ALA A 225 19.32 16.67 21.91
N ILE A 226 18.65 17.21 22.93
CA ILE A 226 18.46 18.66 23.11
C ILE A 226 19.79 19.33 23.42
N GLU A 227 20.58 18.78 24.35
CA GLU A 227 21.88 19.32 24.72
C GLU A 227 22.87 19.34 23.55
N GLU A 228 22.86 18.30 22.70
CA GLU A 228 23.67 18.26 21.48
C GLU A 228 23.25 19.37 20.49
N ARG A 229 21.94 19.59 20.31
CA ARG A 229 21.41 20.69 19.49
C ARG A 229 21.69 22.07 20.09
N TRP A 230 21.73 22.19 21.42
CA TRP A 230 22.07 23.44 22.10
C TRP A 230 23.53 23.83 21.86
N ARG A 231 24.45 22.84 21.88
CA ARG A 231 25.88 23.06 21.62
C ARG A 231 26.21 23.59 20.23
N THR A 232 25.37 23.31 19.24
CA THR A 232 25.60 23.79 17.85
C THR A 232 25.10 25.21 17.61
N LEU A 233 24.42 25.82 18.59
CA LEU A 233 24.00 27.21 18.49
C LEU A 233 25.19 28.15 18.76
N PRO A 234 25.41 29.19 17.93
CA PRO A 234 26.43 30.23 18.16
C PRO A 234 26.23 31.06 19.45
N GLN A 235 25.22 30.72 20.26
CA GLN A 235 24.65 31.48 21.35
C GLN A 235 25.34 31.35 22.70
N ALA A 236 26.60 30.94 22.73
CA ALA A 236 27.47 31.10 23.89
C ALA A 236 27.70 32.59 24.31
N GLN A 237 26.88 33.53 23.82
CA GLN A 237 27.01 34.97 24.02
C GLN A 237 25.86 35.59 24.85
N ASP A 238 24.72 34.91 25.04
CA ASP A 238 23.63 35.42 25.90
C ASP A 238 23.52 34.61 27.21
N PRO A 239 23.99 35.16 28.34
CA PRO A 239 24.01 34.46 29.62
C PRO A 239 22.61 34.19 30.20
N ASP A 240 21.56 34.87 29.74
CA ASP A 240 20.20 34.66 30.23
C ASP A 240 19.59 33.38 29.65
N TRP A 241 19.82 33.14 28.36
CA TRP A 241 19.40 31.91 27.68
C TRP A 241 20.12 30.69 28.20
N GLN A 242 21.43 30.80 28.47
CA GLN A 242 22.22 29.71 29.05
C GLN A 242 21.69 29.32 30.44
N ARG A 243 21.47 30.30 31.32
CA ARG A 243 20.92 30.04 32.67
C ARG A 243 19.54 29.39 32.63
N ARG A 244 18.67 29.86 31.73
CA ARG A 244 17.33 29.28 31.57
C ARG A 244 17.38 27.85 31.07
N HIS A 245 18.21 27.57 30.06
CA HIS A 245 18.41 26.22 29.53
C HIS A 245 18.88 25.25 30.63
N ASP A 246 19.94 25.62 31.35
CA ASP A 246 20.57 24.74 32.33
C ASP A 246 19.59 24.41 33.48
N GLY A 247 18.84 25.41 33.98
CA GLY A 247 17.81 25.19 34.99
C GLY A 247 16.66 24.28 34.51
N LEU A 248 16.24 24.40 33.24
CA LEU A 248 15.21 23.55 32.66
C LEU A 248 15.71 22.11 32.45
N VAL A 249 16.96 21.91 32.02
CA VAL A 249 17.57 20.58 31.89
C VAL A 249 17.63 19.88 33.24
N GLU A 250 18.10 20.57 34.27
CA GLU A 250 18.20 20.02 35.62
C GLU A 250 16.82 19.62 36.15
N THR A 251 15.82 20.50 36.01
CA THR A 251 14.43 20.24 36.42
C THR A 251 13.84 19.05 35.67
N ALA A 252 14.04 18.97 34.35
CA ALA A 252 13.53 17.89 33.51
C ALA A 252 14.14 16.53 33.88
N ARG A 253 15.45 16.48 34.10
CA ARG A 253 16.14 15.24 34.54
C ARG A 253 15.64 14.80 35.91
N ALA A 254 15.50 15.72 36.86
CA ALA A 254 14.99 15.40 38.20
C ALA A 254 13.57 14.81 38.14
N ALA A 255 12.67 15.44 37.36
CA ALA A 255 11.28 14.99 37.23
C ALA A 255 11.16 13.62 36.55
N LEU A 256 11.91 13.38 35.47
CA LEU A 256 11.92 12.09 34.76
C LEU A 256 12.48 10.95 35.63
N ASN A 257 13.60 11.19 36.30
CA ASN A 257 14.20 10.21 37.22
C ASN A 257 13.26 9.87 38.38
N ALA A 258 12.55 10.86 38.93
CA ALA A 258 11.56 10.63 39.99
C ALA A 258 10.37 9.78 39.48
N HIS A 259 9.89 10.06 38.27
CA HIS A 259 8.82 9.29 37.65
C HIS A 259 9.21 7.84 37.38
N GLU A 260 10.43 7.61 36.87
CA GLU A 260 10.95 6.26 36.62
C GLU A 260 11.04 5.43 37.91
N ARG A 261 11.55 6.03 39.01
CA ARG A 261 11.58 5.36 40.32
C ARG A 261 10.18 5.00 40.83
N ALA A 262 9.19 5.87 40.63
CA ALA A 262 7.81 5.60 41.04
C ALA A 262 7.20 4.42 40.25
N LEU A 263 7.48 4.32 38.95
CA LEU A 263 7.07 3.18 38.12
C LEU A 263 7.74 1.87 38.55
N GLN A 264 9.04 1.90 38.85
CA GLN A 264 9.79 0.74 39.34
C GLN A 264 9.25 0.26 40.71
N ALA A 265 8.94 1.18 41.62
CA ALA A 265 8.35 0.84 42.91
C ALA A 265 6.95 0.21 42.77
N ALA A 266 6.10 0.75 41.88
CA ALA A 266 4.78 0.18 41.59
C ALA A 266 4.87 -1.22 40.95
N ALA A 267 5.83 -1.43 40.04
CA ALA A 267 6.07 -2.74 39.44
C ALA A 267 6.59 -3.77 40.45
N ALA A 268 7.46 -3.36 41.38
CA ALA A 268 7.94 -4.24 42.46
C ALA A 268 6.80 -4.66 43.40
N ALA A 269 5.90 -3.74 43.75
CA ALA A 269 4.71 -4.04 44.56
C ALA A 269 3.76 -5.03 43.85
N ALA A 270 3.55 -4.86 42.54
CA ALA A 270 2.72 -5.77 41.73
C ALA A 270 3.29 -7.20 41.67
N ARG A 271 4.62 -7.34 41.53
CA ARG A 271 5.29 -8.66 41.56
C ARG A 271 5.18 -9.35 42.92
N GLN A 272 5.23 -8.60 44.01
CA GLN A 272 5.03 -9.17 45.36
C GLN A 272 3.61 -9.69 45.55
N THR A 273 2.59 -9.02 45.01
CA THR A 273 1.21 -9.51 45.03
C THR A 273 0.99 -10.74 44.15
N GLU A 274 1.66 -10.85 42.99
CA GLU A 274 1.60 -12.04 42.13
C GLU A 274 2.29 -13.24 42.78
N GLN A 275 3.48 -13.05 43.39
CA GLN A 275 4.18 -14.11 44.13
C GLN A 275 3.40 -14.60 45.36
N ALA A 276 2.63 -13.73 46.01
CA ALA A 276 1.73 -14.13 47.10
C ALA A 276 0.52 -14.94 46.60
N ALA A 277 0.05 -14.70 45.37
CA ALA A 277 -1.05 -15.45 44.75
C ALA A 277 -0.60 -16.82 44.20
N GLU A 278 0.65 -16.96 43.77
CA GLU A 278 1.24 -18.22 43.29
C GLU A 278 1.63 -19.21 44.42
N ALA A 279 1.66 -18.77 45.67
CA ALA A 279 2.03 -19.62 46.82
C ALA A 279 0.90 -20.53 47.34
N GLU A 280 -0.35 -20.35 46.90
CA GLU A 280 -1.52 -21.09 47.43
C GLU A 280 -1.94 -22.42 46.76
N PRO A 281 -1.42 -22.88 45.59
CA PRO A 281 -1.79 -24.19 45.04
C PRO A 281 -0.61 -25.17 44.89
N ALA A 282 0.36 -25.18 45.81
CA ALA A 282 1.56 -26.04 45.72
C ALA A 282 1.66 -27.11 46.83
N GLN A 283 0.57 -27.84 47.13
CA GLN A 283 0.61 -29.00 48.04
C GLN A 283 0.13 -30.33 47.43
N THR A 284 -0.13 -30.41 46.12
CA THR A 284 -0.58 -31.66 45.47
C THR A 284 0.05 -31.85 44.09
N ALA A 285 1.38 -32.05 44.04
CA ALA A 285 2.06 -32.69 42.90
C ALA A 285 3.56 -32.84 43.21
N ALA A 286 3.90 -33.74 44.11
CA ALA A 286 5.29 -34.15 44.31
C ALA A 286 5.34 -35.65 44.59
N GLU A 287 5.02 -36.46 43.60
CA GLU A 287 5.44 -37.85 43.58
C GLU A 287 5.65 -38.32 42.15
N VAL A 288 6.76 -39.03 41.97
CA VAL A 288 7.23 -39.79 40.80
C VAL A 288 8.12 -39.02 39.80
N SER A 289 9.42 -39.02 40.11
CA SER A 289 10.47 -39.01 39.10
C SER A 289 11.52 -40.07 39.45
N VAL A 290 12.13 -40.60 38.39
CA VAL A 290 13.33 -41.44 38.31
C VAL A 290 13.13 -42.95 38.56
N VAL A 291 13.14 -43.72 37.47
CA VAL A 291 13.76 -45.05 37.46
C VAL A 291 14.80 -45.08 36.35
N GLU A 292 16.02 -45.38 36.80
CA GLU A 292 17.27 -45.59 36.08
C GLU A 292 17.23 -46.79 35.13
N GLU A 293 18.02 -46.68 34.06
CA GLU A 293 18.41 -47.74 33.14
C GLU A 293 19.19 -48.85 33.87
N ALA A 294 18.76 -50.11 33.73
CA ALA A 294 19.55 -51.30 34.03
C ALA A 294 19.66 -52.18 32.77
N PRO A 295 20.82 -52.82 32.51
CA PRO A 295 21.09 -53.51 31.26
C PRO A 295 20.40 -54.88 31.21
N ALA A 296 19.72 -55.16 30.10
CA ALA A 296 19.07 -56.45 29.87
C ALA A 296 20.11 -57.53 29.51
N ALA A 297 20.16 -58.55 30.36
CA ALA A 297 20.74 -59.85 30.06
C ALA A 297 19.80 -60.66 29.15
N GLU A 298 20.36 -61.36 28.18
CA GLU A 298 19.67 -62.31 27.31
C GLU A 298 19.18 -63.52 28.13
N VAL A 299 17.86 -63.79 28.10
CA VAL A 299 17.24 -64.99 28.69
C VAL A 299 16.17 -65.54 27.70
N PRO A 300 15.99 -66.88 27.62
CA PRO A 300 15.43 -67.57 26.45
C PRO A 300 13.92 -67.53 26.29
N VAL A 301 13.53 -67.78 25.03
CA VAL A 301 12.19 -67.85 24.42
C VAL A 301 11.33 -69.00 24.97
N GLU A 302 10.10 -68.69 25.40
CA GLU A 302 8.97 -69.63 25.56
C GLU A 302 7.63 -68.91 25.20
N PRO A 303 6.55 -69.65 24.86
CA PRO A 303 5.74 -69.45 23.67
C PRO A 303 5.03 -68.10 23.66
N GLU A 304 5.23 -67.37 22.56
CA GLU A 304 4.71 -66.02 22.36
C GLU A 304 3.18 -66.05 22.28
N ASP A 305 2.46 -65.23 23.08
CA ASP A 305 1.03 -64.99 22.86
C ASP A 305 0.89 -64.50 21.40
N PRO A 306 0.05 -65.14 20.55
CA PRO A 306 -0.09 -64.75 19.16
C PRO A 306 -0.45 -63.25 19.01
N ARG A 307 -1.06 -62.64 20.02
CA ARG A 307 -1.35 -61.21 20.06
C ARG A 307 -0.10 -60.35 20.28
N THR A 308 0.89 -60.78 21.06
CA THR A 308 2.15 -60.05 21.24
C THR A 308 3.05 -60.15 20.01
N VAL A 309 3.10 -61.31 19.34
CA VAL A 309 3.81 -61.48 18.05
C VAL A 309 3.21 -60.61 16.95
N ALA A 310 1.87 -60.58 16.86
CA ALA A 310 1.18 -59.77 15.88
C ALA A 310 1.44 -58.27 16.10
N LEU A 311 1.48 -57.82 17.36
CA LEU A 311 1.79 -56.42 17.67
C LEU A 311 3.26 -56.06 17.42
N ASP A 312 4.22 -56.94 17.73
CA ASP A 312 5.65 -56.76 17.43
C ASP A 312 5.89 -56.58 15.92
N ALA A 313 5.32 -57.49 15.10
CA ALA A 313 5.39 -57.40 13.64
C ALA A 313 4.75 -56.11 13.11
N SER A 314 3.63 -55.69 13.72
CA SER A 314 2.93 -54.44 13.39
C SER A 314 3.75 -53.19 13.76
N LEU A 315 4.45 -53.19 14.90
CA LEU A 315 5.36 -52.10 15.30
C LEU A 315 6.60 -52.03 14.39
N ALA A 316 7.13 -53.17 13.95
CA ALA A 316 8.22 -53.22 12.98
C ALA A 316 7.81 -52.69 11.59
N GLU A 317 6.55 -52.90 11.20
CA GLU A 317 5.96 -52.28 10.00
C GLU A 317 5.74 -50.77 10.20
N ALA A 318 5.19 -50.36 11.36
CA ALA A 318 5.03 -48.94 11.71
C ALA A 318 6.37 -48.18 11.66
N ARG A 319 7.47 -48.81 12.09
CA ARG A 319 8.82 -48.24 11.98
C ARG A 319 9.24 -47.96 10.54
N ARG A 320 8.90 -48.87 9.61
CA ARG A 320 9.19 -48.70 8.18
C ARG A 320 8.30 -47.61 7.58
N GLN A 321 7.02 -47.60 7.93
CA GLN A 321 6.08 -46.58 7.49
C GLN A 321 6.44 -45.18 8.01
N LEU A 322 6.94 -45.07 9.25
CA LEU A 322 7.37 -43.79 9.81
C LEU A 322 8.59 -43.19 9.07
N ALA A 323 9.43 -44.05 8.46
CA ALA A 323 10.53 -43.59 7.62
C ALA A 323 10.06 -42.99 6.28
N GLU A 324 8.90 -43.41 5.77
CA GLU A 324 8.29 -42.90 4.55
C GLU A 324 7.30 -41.75 4.82
N ASN A 325 6.62 -41.78 5.97
CA ASN A 325 5.65 -40.80 6.42
C ASN A 325 5.90 -40.42 7.89
N PRO A 326 6.61 -39.31 8.16
CA PRO A 326 6.89 -38.83 9.51
C PRO A 326 5.65 -38.44 10.34
N GLU A 327 4.50 -38.22 9.70
CA GLU A 327 3.24 -37.82 10.35
C GLU A 327 2.32 -39.01 10.68
N LEU A 328 2.85 -40.24 10.66
CA LEU A 328 2.09 -41.44 10.98
C LEU A 328 1.45 -41.35 12.38
N ASP A 329 0.13 -41.55 12.46
CA ASP A 329 -0.58 -41.58 13.74
C ASP A 329 -0.25 -42.86 14.51
N LEU A 330 0.45 -42.74 15.64
CA LEU A 330 0.85 -43.86 16.50
C LEU A 330 -0.25 -44.28 17.49
N SER A 331 -1.37 -43.54 17.59
CA SER A 331 -2.46 -43.81 18.53
C SER A 331 -3.07 -45.22 18.45
N PRO A 332 -3.19 -45.88 17.27
CA PRO A 332 -3.73 -47.24 17.20
C PRO A 332 -2.86 -48.26 17.94
N TRP A 333 -1.54 -48.12 17.88
CA TRP A 333 -0.59 -49.00 18.58
C TRP A 333 -0.55 -48.73 20.09
N THR A 334 -0.71 -47.47 20.50
CA THR A 334 -0.87 -47.11 21.92
C THR A 334 -2.11 -47.76 22.53
N GLN A 335 -3.26 -47.67 21.85
CA GLN A 335 -4.51 -48.29 22.31
C GLN A 335 -4.40 -49.82 22.36
N GLN A 336 -3.79 -50.44 21.35
CA GLN A 336 -3.59 -51.90 21.33
C GLN A 336 -2.69 -52.36 22.48
N LEU A 337 -1.62 -51.63 22.79
CA LEU A 337 -0.73 -51.95 23.90
C LEU A 337 -1.42 -51.78 25.27
N GLU A 338 -2.23 -50.73 25.44
CA GLU A 338 -3.05 -50.51 26.65
C GLU A 338 -4.08 -51.64 26.86
N THR A 339 -4.75 -52.09 25.79
CA THR A 339 -5.71 -53.21 25.89
C THR A 339 -5.03 -54.52 26.27
N LEU A 340 -3.83 -54.80 25.74
CA LEU A 340 -3.06 -56.01 26.08
C LEU A 340 -2.49 -55.94 27.50
N ALA A 341 -2.12 -54.76 27.98
CA ALA A 341 -1.65 -54.54 29.34
C ALA A 341 -2.78 -54.67 30.39
N ALA A 342 -4.04 -54.40 30.00
CA ALA A 342 -5.20 -54.58 30.88
C ALA A 342 -5.60 -56.05 31.07
N ASP A 343 -5.31 -56.90 30.09
CA ASP A 343 -5.73 -58.31 30.03
C ASP A 343 -4.69 -59.30 30.61
N SER A 344 -3.52 -58.84 31.10
CA SER A 344 -2.39 -59.73 31.47
C SER A 344 -1.49 -59.15 32.58
N GLU A 345 -0.95 -59.99 33.48
CA GLU A 345 0.19 -59.62 34.36
C GLU A 345 1.42 -59.35 33.49
N PRO A 346 2.36 -58.42 33.81
CA PRO A 346 3.34 -57.93 32.84
C PRO A 346 4.45 -58.95 32.53
N PRO A 347 4.43 -59.68 31.40
CA PRO A 347 5.59 -60.42 30.93
C PRO A 347 6.67 -59.44 30.44
N ALA A 348 7.92 -59.91 30.40
CA ALA A 348 9.03 -59.22 29.73
C ALA A 348 8.73 -58.83 28.26
N ALA A 349 7.79 -59.52 27.61
CA ALA A 349 7.33 -59.18 26.26
C ALA A 349 6.57 -57.84 26.19
N LEU A 350 5.75 -57.49 27.19
CA LEU A 350 5.00 -56.21 27.19
C LEU A 350 5.93 -55.02 27.41
N SER A 351 6.95 -55.15 28.28
CA SER A 351 7.94 -54.09 28.50
C SER A 351 8.81 -53.85 27.26
N GLU A 352 9.11 -54.89 26.50
CA GLU A 352 9.82 -54.77 25.22
C GLU A 352 8.98 -54.05 24.16
N LEU A 353 7.71 -54.40 24.00
CA LEU A 353 6.79 -53.70 23.08
C LEU A 353 6.61 -52.24 23.47
N GLN A 354 6.51 -51.94 24.77
CA GLN A 354 6.42 -50.57 25.27
C GLN A 354 7.71 -49.78 24.97
N ARG A 355 8.87 -50.43 25.09
CA ARG A 355 10.17 -49.85 24.70
C ARG A 355 10.21 -49.53 23.21
N GLN A 356 9.76 -50.43 22.34
CA GLN A 356 9.71 -50.21 20.90
C GLN A 356 8.77 -49.05 20.53
N LEU A 357 7.56 -49.01 21.11
CA LEU A 357 6.61 -47.92 20.89
C LEU A 357 7.17 -46.57 21.36
N ASN A 358 7.87 -46.53 22.50
CA ASN A 358 8.57 -45.33 22.97
C ASN A 358 9.70 -44.91 22.02
N GLN A 359 10.42 -45.85 21.39
CA GLN A 359 11.42 -45.53 20.35
C GLN A 359 10.78 -44.91 19.11
N LEU A 360 9.60 -45.40 18.67
CA LEU A 360 8.86 -44.81 17.56
C LEU A 360 8.43 -43.37 17.85
N HIS A 361 7.87 -43.12 19.04
CA HIS A 361 7.52 -41.75 19.47
C HIS A 361 8.74 -40.82 19.46
N ARG A 362 9.89 -41.27 20.00
CA ARG A 362 11.14 -40.49 19.96
C ARG A 362 11.63 -40.21 18.54
N LEU A 363 11.51 -41.17 17.62
CA LEU A 363 11.87 -40.98 16.22
C LEU A 363 10.93 -39.97 15.54
N GLN A 364 9.62 -40.06 15.80
CA GLN A 364 8.64 -39.11 15.28
C GLN A 364 8.89 -37.69 15.80
N GLU A 365 9.13 -37.53 17.11
CA GLU A 365 9.49 -36.24 17.71
C GLU A 365 10.77 -35.66 17.10
N ARG A 366 11.77 -36.51 16.84
CA ARG A 366 13.00 -36.11 16.17
C ARG A 366 12.72 -35.61 14.75
N HIS A 367 11.95 -36.34 13.95
CA HIS A 367 11.60 -35.91 12.61
C HIS A 367 10.78 -34.61 12.61
N ARG A 368 9.80 -34.50 13.51
CA ARG A 368 9.02 -33.27 13.70
C ARG A 368 9.92 -32.08 14.05
N ARG A 369 10.90 -32.29 14.94
CA ARG A 369 11.89 -31.27 15.27
C ARG A 369 12.74 -30.90 14.07
N GLU A 370 13.28 -31.88 13.33
CA GLU A 370 14.07 -31.66 12.11
C GLU A 370 13.27 -30.86 11.05
N GLN A 371 11.97 -31.16 10.88
CA GLN A 371 11.06 -30.41 10.00
C GLN A 371 10.88 -28.95 10.46
N LEU A 372 10.61 -28.71 11.74
CA LEU A 372 10.47 -27.35 12.29
C LEU A 372 11.77 -26.55 12.18
N GLU A 373 12.93 -27.20 12.37
CA GLU A 373 14.24 -26.57 12.19
C GLU A 373 14.49 -26.22 10.71
N ALA A 374 14.09 -27.10 9.78
CA ALA A 374 14.14 -26.84 8.35
C ALA A 374 13.20 -25.69 7.93
N GLU A 375 11.99 -25.63 8.48
CA GLU A 375 11.04 -24.52 8.25
C GLU A 375 11.64 -23.20 8.76
N ALA A 376 12.22 -23.19 9.96
CA ALA A 376 12.86 -22.00 10.52
C ALA A 376 14.03 -21.50 9.64
N MET A 377 14.80 -22.42 9.05
CA MET A 377 15.89 -22.07 8.13
C MET A 377 15.36 -21.57 6.78
N ALA A 378 14.27 -22.13 6.28
CA ALA A 378 13.60 -21.70 5.05
C ALA A 378 12.98 -20.30 5.15
N LEU A 379 12.72 -19.79 6.35
CA LEU A 379 12.24 -18.41 6.59
C LEU A 379 13.35 -17.34 6.53
N LEU A 380 14.64 -17.72 6.53
CA LEU A 380 15.73 -16.74 6.47
C LEU A 380 15.78 -15.97 5.14
N PRO A 381 15.73 -16.62 3.95
CA PRO A 381 15.72 -15.90 2.68
C PRO A 381 14.57 -14.88 2.53
N PRO A 382 13.29 -15.20 2.83
CA PRO A 382 12.22 -14.21 2.72
C PRO A 382 12.34 -13.10 3.77
N LEU A 383 12.80 -13.39 4.99
CA LEU A 383 13.07 -12.35 5.99
C LEU A 383 14.17 -11.39 5.52
N ARG A 384 15.28 -11.92 4.97
CA ARG A 384 16.37 -11.12 4.42
C ARG A 384 15.90 -10.26 3.26
N ALA A 385 15.18 -10.84 2.30
CA ALA A 385 14.63 -10.10 1.17
C ALA A 385 13.66 -8.98 1.62
N ALA A 386 12.85 -9.24 2.66
CA ALA A 386 11.97 -8.22 3.22
C ALA A 386 12.75 -7.07 3.88
N VAL A 387 13.83 -7.37 4.62
CA VAL A 387 14.69 -6.34 5.25
C VAL A 387 15.45 -5.52 4.20
N GLU A 388 16.12 -6.18 3.26
CA GLU A 388 16.87 -5.53 2.17
C GLU A 388 15.95 -4.71 1.27
N GLY A 389 14.75 -5.22 0.98
CA GLY A 389 13.71 -4.54 0.21
C GLY A 389 12.93 -3.49 0.99
N GLN A 390 13.27 -3.23 2.26
CA GLN A 390 12.59 -2.27 3.15
C GLN A 390 11.07 -2.53 3.30
N GLN A 391 10.65 -3.79 3.26
CA GLN A 391 9.26 -4.23 3.35
C GLN A 391 8.86 -4.54 4.80
N ALA A 392 8.43 -3.50 5.53
CA ALA A 392 8.17 -3.60 6.97
C ALA A 392 7.09 -4.62 7.37
N THR A 393 6.00 -4.71 6.61
CA THR A 393 4.90 -5.66 6.88
C THR A 393 5.33 -7.09 6.64
N ALA A 394 6.02 -7.36 5.52
CA ALA A 394 6.57 -8.68 5.22
C ALA A 394 7.58 -9.12 6.30
N ALA A 395 8.49 -8.22 6.70
CA ALA A 395 9.46 -8.49 7.76
C ALA A 395 8.77 -8.87 9.09
N ARG A 396 7.70 -8.15 9.47
CA ARG A 396 6.91 -8.46 10.69
C ARG A 396 6.31 -9.86 10.64
N GLN A 397 5.65 -10.22 9.54
CA GLN A 397 5.02 -11.53 9.36
C GLN A 397 6.04 -12.67 9.46
N GLN A 398 7.21 -12.49 8.85
CA GLN A 398 8.29 -13.49 8.95
C GLN A 398 8.82 -13.60 10.40
N LEU A 399 8.94 -12.49 11.13
CA LEU A 399 9.36 -12.50 12.52
C LEU A 399 8.34 -13.17 13.45
N GLU A 400 7.04 -12.95 13.25
CA GLU A 400 5.98 -13.61 14.01
C GLU A 400 6.00 -15.12 13.77
N ARG A 401 6.11 -15.55 12.52
CA ARG A 401 6.22 -16.99 12.19
C ARG A 401 7.46 -17.62 12.80
N LEU A 402 8.59 -16.91 12.77
CA LEU A 402 9.83 -17.36 13.39
C LEU A 402 9.72 -17.46 14.92
N GLU A 403 8.92 -16.60 15.55
CA GLU A 403 8.66 -16.65 16.99
C GLU A 403 7.80 -17.86 17.37
N GLN A 404 6.76 -18.17 16.59
CA GLN A 404 5.97 -19.40 16.74
C GLN A 404 6.85 -20.66 16.65
N LEU A 405 7.77 -20.70 15.68
CA LEU A 405 8.72 -21.80 15.55
C LEU A 405 9.73 -21.86 16.70
N ARG A 406 10.18 -20.71 17.22
CA ARG A 406 11.05 -20.65 18.41
C ARG A 406 10.36 -21.27 19.63
N GLU A 407 9.09 -20.97 19.84
CA GLU A 407 8.28 -21.52 20.93
C GLU A 407 8.11 -23.03 20.77
N ALA A 408 7.73 -23.50 19.57
CA ALA A 408 7.56 -24.92 19.27
C ALA A 408 8.85 -25.75 19.43
N LEU A 409 10.01 -25.17 19.13
CA LEU A 409 11.33 -25.81 19.25
C LEU A 409 11.95 -25.69 20.66
N GLY A 410 11.41 -24.85 21.53
CA GLY A 410 12.06 -24.47 22.80
C GLY A 410 13.33 -23.61 22.61
N GLY A 411 13.56 -23.09 21.40
CA GLY A 411 14.72 -22.29 21.03
C GLY A 411 15.18 -22.52 19.60
N LEU A 412 15.75 -21.48 18.98
CA LEU A 412 16.23 -21.58 17.59
C LEU A 412 17.55 -22.37 17.49
N PRO A 413 17.76 -23.11 16.39
CA PRO A 413 19.02 -23.79 16.08
C PRO A 413 20.22 -22.86 16.17
N ARG A 414 21.36 -23.40 16.65
CA ARG A 414 22.60 -22.63 16.79
C ARG A 414 23.10 -22.05 15.46
N SER A 415 22.87 -22.76 14.36
CA SER A 415 23.26 -22.37 12.99
C SER A 415 22.64 -21.04 12.54
N ILE A 416 21.38 -20.80 12.89
CA ILE A 416 20.62 -19.63 12.41
C ILE A 416 20.51 -18.51 13.45
N ARG A 417 20.83 -18.77 14.73
CA ARG A 417 20.59 -17.86 15.85
C ARG A 417 21.22 -16.47 15.68
N ALA A 418 22.47 -16.42 15.21
CA ALA A 418 23.19 -15.16 15.03
C ALA A 418 22.59 -14.33 13.90
N GLU A 419 22.28 -14.97 12.77
CA GLU A 419 21.67 -14.32 11.60
C GLU A 419 20.28 -13.79 11.93
N VAL A 420 19.45 -14.60 12.60
CA VAL A 420 18.13 -14.19 13.07
C VAL A 420 18.21 -12.97 13.97
N SER A 421 19.18 -12.93 14.88
CA SER A 421 19.38 -11.79 15.78
C SER A 421 19.72 -10.50 15.01
N ALA A 422 20.61 -10.59 14.03
CA ALA A 422 20.96 -9.46 13.16
C ALA A 422 19.76 -8.97 12.35
N LEU A 423 19.07 -9.87 11.65
CA LEU A 423 17.89 -9.54 10.84
C LEU A 423 16.74 -8.98 11.71
N ARG A 424 16.53 -9.51 12.92
CA ARG A 424 15.59 -8.94 13.90
C ARG A 424 15.93 -7.50 14.27
N GLY A 425 17.22 -7.21 14.48
CA GLY A 425 17.69 -5.86 14.78
C GLY A 425 17.39 -4.86 13.65
N GLU A 426 17.64 -5.26 12.40
CA GLU A 426 17.37 -4.43 11.22
C GLU A 426 15.86 -4.27 10.95
N ALA A 427 15.10 -5.38 10.99
CA ALA A 427 13.65 -5.37 10.86
C ALA A 427 12.99 -4.50 11.94
N ARG A 428 13.51 -4.49 13.17
CA ARG A 428 13.01 -3.62 14.23
C ARG A 428 13.22 -2.15 13.92
N LYS A 429 14.40 -1.76 13.42
CA LYS A 429 14.65 -0.37 12.96
C LYS A 429 13.65 0.01 11.87
N LEU A 430 13.45 -0.86 10.88
CA LEU A 430 12.49 -0.65 9.79
C LEU A 430 11.05 -0.44 10.30
N LEU A 431 10.61 -1.26 11.26
CA LEU A 431 9.30 -1.15 11.90
C LEU A 431 9.17 0.13 12.74
N ASP A 432 10.22 0.53 13.46
CA ASP A 432 10.26 1.77 14.22
C ASP A 432 10.17 2.99 13.30
N TRP A 433 10.85 2.96 12.15
CA TRP A 433 10.73 3.99 11.11
C TRP A 433 9.34 4.07 10.51
N GLN A 434 8.73 2.92 10.18
CA GLN A 434 7.35 2.85 9.71
C GLN A 434 6.39 3.47 10.72
N ARG A 435 6.52 3.07 12.00
CA ARG A 435 5.69 3.58 13.09
C ARG A 435 5.88 5.08 13.32
N TRP A 436 7.11 5.56 13.24
CA TRP A 436 7.40 6.99 13.31
C TRP A 436 6.72 7.75 12.17
N SER A 437 6.89 7.29 10.93
CA SER A 437 6.26 7.90 9.73
C SER A 437 4.73 7.91 9.83
N ASN A 438 4.13 6.79 10.21
CA ASN A 438 2.68 6.69 10.41
C ASN A 438 2.20 7.60 11.54
N ASN A 439 2.99 7.77 12.61
CA ASN A 439 2.67 8.72 13.68
C ASN A 439 2.71 10.18 13.21
N GLU A 440 3.56 10.55 12.26
CA GLU A 440 3.50 11.87 11.62
C GLU A 440 2.17 12.07 10.87
N ILE A 441 1.69 11.03 10.16
CA ILE A 441 0.38 11.06 9.51
C ILE A 441 -0.73 11.19 10.56
N ARG A 442 -0.69 10.41 11.65
CA ARG A 442 -1.66 10.52 12.75
C ARG A 442 -1.69 11.89 13.41
N ARG A 443 -0.55 12.57 13.55
CA ARG A 443 -0.49 13.96 14.02
C ARG A 443 -1.18 14.90 13.05
N ARG A 444 -0.89 14.77 11.75
CA ARG A 444 -1.59 15.54 10.72
C ARG A 444 -3.11 15.30 10.74
N LEU A 445 -3.56 14.05 10.91
CA LEU A 445 -4.99 13.74 11.06
C LEU A 445 -5.59 14.40 12.31
N CYS A 446 -4.85 14.46 13.42
CA CYS A 446 -5.27 15.24 14.59
C CYS A 446 -5.40 16.73 14.27
N ASP A 447 -4.43 17.32 13.58
CA ASP A 447 -4.46 18.75 13.26
C ASP A 447 -5.60 19.09 12.28
N GLU A 448 -5.86 18.23 11.28
CA GLU A 448 -7.02 18.35 10.39
C GLU A 448 -8.33 18.20 11.17
N ALA A 449 -8.45 17.22 12.07
CA ALA A 449 -9.62 17.04 12.93
C ALA A 449 -9.86 18.25 13.85
N ALA A 450 -8.78 18.87 14.37
CA ALA A 450 -8.87 20.06 15.21
C ALA A 450 -9.34 21.31 14.46
N ALA A 451 -9.07 21.41 13.15
CA ALA A 451 -9.48 22.53 12.32
C ALA A 451 -10.94 22.42 11.83
N LEU A 452 -11.52 21.21 11.80
CA LEU A 452 -12.88 20.97 11.30
C LEU A 452 -13.98 21.86 11.92
N PRO A 453 -14.04 22.10 13.25
CA PRO A 453 -15.08 22.95 13.83
C PRO A 453 -15.05 24.38 13.30
N ALA A 454 -13.87 24.90 12.96
CA ALA A 454 -13.68 26.28 12.49
C ALA A 454 -13.86 26.43 10.96
N ALA A 455 -13.98 25.32 10.22
CA ALA A 455 -14.05 25.33 8.76
C ALA A 455 -15.42 25.77 8.19
N GLY A 456 -16.44 25.99 9.03
CA GLY A 456 -17.76 26.47 8.60
C GLY A 456 -18.50 25.50 7.66
N LEU A 457 -18.17 24.22 7.70
CA LEU A 457 -18.75 23.20 6.81
C LEU A 457 -20.20 22.87 7.18
N HIS A 458 -21.00 22.53 6.17
CA HIS A 458 -22.31 21.92 6.38
C HIS A 458 -22.17 20.58 7.16
N PRO A 459 -23.10 20.23 8.08
CA PRO A 459 -23.03 19.00 8.88
C PRO A 459 -22.73 17.72 8.09
N ASP A 460 -23.33 17.55 6.91
CA ASP A 460 -23.08 16.38 6.06
C ASP A 460 -21.66 16.35 5.49
N ALA A 461 -21.13 17.50 5.05
CA ALA A 461 -19.75 17.61 4.59
C ALA A 461 -18.76 17.36 5.73
N MET A 462 -19.09 17.82 6.94
CA MET A 462 -18.31 17.55 8.14
C MET A 462 -18.31 16.06 8.50
N ALA A 463 -19.45 15.37 8.46
CA ALA A 463 -19.53 13.93 8.69
C ALA A 463 -18.73 13.12 7.66
N THR A 464 -18.75 13.54 6.38
CA THR A 464 -17.92 12.93 5.33
C THR A 464 -16.44 13.10 5.65
N ARG A 465 -15.98 14.32 5.99
CA ARG A 465 -14.58 14.54 6.36
C ARG A 465 -14.16 13.77 7.60
N VAL A 466 -15.01 13.71 8.63
CA VAL A 466 -14.74 12.88 9.82
C VAL A 466 -14.57 11.42 9.45
N ARG A 467 -15.42 10.87 8.56
CA ARG A 467 -15.31 9.48 8.12
C ARG A 467 -14.01 9.23 7.36
N GLU A 468 -13.64 10.11 6.45
CA GLU A 468 -12.37 10.00 5.71
C GLU A 468 -11.16 10.01 6.66
N LEU A 469 -11.15 10.89 7.66
CA LEU A 469 -10.08 10.92 8.67
C LEU A 469 -10.04 9.62 9.49
N GLN A 470 -11.22 9.08 9.86
CA GLN A 470 -11.31 7.82 10.59
C GLN A 470 -10.87 6.62 9.73
N ASP A 471 -11.18 6.61 8.45
CA ASP A 471 -10.81 5.52 7.54
C ASP A 471 -9.31 5.54 7.24
N GLU A 472 -8.70 6.73 7.08
CA GLU A 472 -7.25 6.85 6.98
C GLU A 472 -6.56 6.42 8.28
N TRP A 473 -7.13 6.77 9.45
CA TRP A 473 -6.62 6.28 10.73
C TRP A 473 -6.64 4.75 10.83
N LYS A 474 -7.79 4.13 10.50
CA LYS A 474 -7.95 2.67 10.50
C LYS A 474 -6.98 2.00 9.53
N ARG A 475 -6.69 2.63 8.38
CA ARG A 475 -5.72 2.11 7.42
C ARG A 475 -4.32 2.06 8.02
N LEU A 476 -3.91 3.08 8.77
CA LEU A 476 -2.61 3.08 9.46
C LEU A 476 -2.56 2.00 10.55
N ASP A 477 -3.65 1.86 11.32
CA ASP A 477 -3.75 0.81 12.35
C ASP A 477 -3.70 -0.59 11.73
N LEU A 478 -4.33 -0.80 10.55
CA LEU A 478 -4.26 -2.05 9.80
C LEU A 478 -2.83 -2.38 9.34
N ILE A 479 -2.09 -1.38 8.83
CA ILE A 479 -0.69 -1.56 8.41
C ILE A 479 0.21 -1.93 9.60
N GLU A 480 -0.09 -1.41 10.78
CA GLU A 480 0.62 -1.69 12.03
C GLU A 480 0.06 -2.89 12.80
N GLU A 481 -0.95 -3.57 12.26
CA GLU A 481 -1.67 -4.69 12.91
C GLU A 481 -2.09 -4.36 14.36
N ILE A 482 -2.46 -3.10 14.58
CA ILE A 482 -2.99 -2.66 15.86
C ILE A 482 -4.41 -3.21 16.00
N ASP A 483 -4.67 -3.91 17.10
CA ASP A 483 -6.02 -4.39 17.42
C ASP A 483 -7.02 -3.22 17.44
N PRO A 484 -8.08 -3.26 16.61
CA PRO A 484 -9.14 -2.24 16.62
C PRO A 484 -9.83 -2.08 17.98
N LYS A 485 -9.76 -3.10 18.84
CA LYS A 485 -10.34 -3.09 20.20
C LYS A 485 -9.36 -2.58 21.26
N ALA A 486 -8.11 -2.30 20.91
CA ALA A 486 -7.14 -1.78 21.86
C ALA A 486 -7.62 -0.43 22.44
N PRO A 487 -7.45 -0.21 23.75
CA PRO A 487 -7.86 1.05 24.37
C PRO A 487 -7.10 2.23 23.75
N TYR A 488 -7.81 3.32 23.47
CA TYR A 488 -7.20 4.52 22.89
C TYR A 488 -6.17 5.13 23.84
N ARG A 489 -4.92 5.23 23.38
CA ARG A 489 -3.80 5.87 24.10
C ARG A 489 -3.10 6.91 23.22
N GLY A 490 -2.47 7.90 23.84
CA GLY A 490 -1.68 8.93 23.15
C GLY A 490 -2.44 9.62 22.01
N LEU A 491 -1.90 9.56 20.80
CA LEU A 491 -2.49 10.18 19.60
C LEU A 491 -3.90 9.64 19.30
N ALA A 492 -4.17 8.35 19.52
CA ALA A 492 -5.50 7.79 19.30
C ALA A 492 -6.54 8.42 20.22
N ARG A 493 -6.21 8.60 21.51
CA ARG A 493 -7.11 9.28 22.46
C ARG A 493 -7.37 10.72 22.04
N ARG A 494 -6.31 11.45 21.66
CA ARG A 494 -6.41 12.83 21.17
C ARG A 494 -7.30 12.92 19.93
N PHE A 495 -7.07 12.07 18.93
CA PHE A 495 -7.85 12.04 17.70
C PHE A 495 -9.34 11.80 17.97
N HIS A 496 -9.68 10.78 18.76
CA HIS A 496 -11.07 10.48 19.08
C HIS A 496 -11.75 11.64 19.83
N ALA A 497 -11.04 12.30 20.75
CA ALA A 497 -11.56 13.50 21.43
C ALA A 497 -11.83 14.65 20.44
N LEU A 498 -10.92 14.89 19.49
CA LEU A 498 -11.09 15.92 18.46
C LEU A 498 -12.25 15.61 17.52
N ILE A 499 -12.42 14.35 17.11
CA ILE A 499 -13.58 13.93 16.31
C ILE A 499 -14.90 14.17 17.06
N GLN A 500 -14.95 13.83 18.36
CA GLN A 500 -16.15 14.11 19.18
C GLN A 500 -16.41 15.62 19.31
N GLN A 501 -15.36 16.42 19.45
CA GLN A 501 -15.47 17.87 19.50
C GLN A 501 -15.94 18.46 18.17
N ALA A 502 -15.42 17.97 17.04
CA ALA A 502 -15.82 18.38 15.69
C ALA A 502 -17.29 18.07 15.40
N LEU A 503 -17.80 16.92 15.82
CA LEU A 503 -19.20 16.56 15.58
C LEU A 503 -20.18 17.24 16.55
N LYS A 504 -19.72 17.75 17.69
CA LYS A 504 -20.58 18.34 18.74
C LYS A 504 -21.56 19.40 18.20
N PRO A 505 -21.15 20.38 17.37
CA PRO A 505 -22.07 21.39 16.83
C PRO A 505 -23.13 20.83 15.87
N ALA A 506 -22.84 19.70 15.20
CA ALA A 506 -23.77 19.09 14.25
C ALA A 506 -24.72 18.07 14.88
N ARG A 507 -24.57 17.73 16.17
CA ARG A 507 -25.47 16.79 16.86
C ARG A 507 -26.95 17.17 16.74
N PRO A 508 -27.37 18.43 16.96
CA PRO A 508 -28.78 18.81 16.83
C PRO A 508 -29.31 18.60 15.40
N PHE A 509 -28.49 18.86 14.38
CA PHE A 509 -28.86 18.62 12.98
C PHE A 509 -29.10 17.13 12.69
N PHE A 510 -28.20 16.26 13.16
CA PHE A 510 -28.35 14.81 12.97
C PHE A 510 -29.54 14.24 13.75
N GLU A 511 -29.79 14.72 14.96
CA GLU A 511 -30.97 14.38 15.75
C GLU A 511 -32.24 14.81 15.02
N LYS A 512 -32.31 16.06 14.56
CA LYS A 512 -33.50 16.54 13.85
C LYS A 512 -33.73 15.82 12.52
N ARG A 513 -32.66 15.53 11.79
CA ARG A 513 -32.73 14.73 10.55
C ARG A 513 -33.20 13.30 10.83
N LYS A 514 -32.78 12.70 11.94
CA LYS A 514 -33.22 11.36 12.36
C LYS A 514 -34.71 11.36 12.72
N GLU A 515 -35.18 12.38 13.44
CA GLU A 515 -36.61 12.58 13.73
C GLU A 515 -37.43 12.70 12.44
N LEU A 516 -37.05 13.62 11.55
CA LEU A 516 -37.77 13.84 10.28
C LEU A 516 -37.80 12.58 9.41
N ARG A 517 -36.69 11.85 9.34
CA ARG A 517 -36.64 10.57 8.62
C ARG A 517 -37.55 9.53 9.26
N ARG A 518 -37.61 9.46 10.60
CA ARG A 518 -38.50 8.56 11.31
C ARG A 518 -39.97 8.88 11.00
N GLU A 519 -40.37 10.14 11.11
CA GLU A 519 -41.73 10.60 10.78
C GLU A 519 -42.10 10.26 9.32
N ARG A 520 -41.20 10.53 8.38
CA ARG A 520 -41.41 10.19 6.95
C ARG A 520 -41.47 8.69 6.71
N THR A 521 -40.69 7.91 7.45
CA THR A 521 -40.71 6.44 7.39
C THR A 521 -42.05 5.90 7.90
N GLU A 522 -42.54 6.41 9.02
CA GLU A 522 -43.84 6.05 9.60
C GLU A 522 -44.99 6.42 8.63
N ALA A 523 -44.96 7.64 8.07
CA ALA A 523 -45.95 8.10 7.09
C ALA A 523 -45.94 7.25 5.81
N LEU A 524 -44.76 6.96 5.25
CA LEU A 524 -44.65 6.15 4.03
C LEU A 524 -45.06 4.69 4.30
N SER A 525 -44.77 4.14 5.48
CA SER A 525 -45.23 2.81 5.86
C SER A 525 -46.76 2.74 5.99
N GLN A 526 -47.39 3.77 6.57
CA GLN A 526 -48.86 3.87 6.63
C GLN A 526 -49.45 3.96 5.22
N GLN A 527 -48.93 4.87 4.39
CA GLN A 527 -49.37 5.02 3.00
C GLN A 527 -49.18 3.73 2.20
N THR A 528 -48.07 3.02 2.37
CA THR A 528 -47.84 1.72 1.71
C THR A 528 -48.91 0.72 2.13
N GLY A 529 -49.23 0.63 3.43
CA GLY A 529 -50.31 -0.23 3.93
C GLY A 529 -51.70 0.16 3.38
N GLU A 530 -51.98 1.45 3.23
CA GLU A 530 -53.22 1.92 2.60
C GLU A 530 -53.30 1.55 1.11
N LEU A 531 -52.20 1.69 0.37
CA LEU A 531 -52.12 1.32 -1.05
C LEU A 531 -52.26 -0.20 -1.24
N GLU A 532 -51.65 -1.01 -0.37
CA GLU A 532 -51.81 -2.47 -0.33
C GLU A 532 -53.29 -2.86 -0.08
N GLN A 533 -53.96 -2.18 0.86
CA GLN A 533 -55.40 -2.39 1.10
C GLN A 533 -56.27 -1.95 -0.07
N GLN A 534 -55.94 -0.82 -0.73
CA GLN A 534 -56.63 -0.35 -1.92
C GLN A 534 -56.47 -1.35 -3.08
N LEU A 535 -55.27 -1.89 -3.29
CA LEU A 535 -55.00 -2.93 -4.29
C LEU A 535 -55.91 -4.15 -4.09
N GLY A 536 -56.10 -4.58 -2.84
CA GLY A 536 -57.01 -5.67 -2.51
C GLY A 536 -58.50 -5.38 -2.76
N ARG A 537 -58.91 -4.11 -2.85
CA ARG A 537 -60.32 -3.68 -3.01
C ARG A 537 -60.71 -3.26 -4.43
N ILE A 538 -59.78 -2.72 -5.21
CA ILE A 538 -60.04 -2.12 -6.54
C ILE A 538 -60.55 -3.15 -7.57
N GLY A 539 -60.21 -4.43 -7.40
CA GLY A 539 -60.62 -5.49 -8.31
C GLY A 539 -60.12 -5.25 -9.74
N HIS A 540 -61.04 -5.11 -10.70
CA HIS A 540 -60.72 -4.96 -12.14
C HIS A 540 -60.97 -3.55 -12.69
N ASP A 541 -61.17 -2.51 -11.88
CA ASP A 541 -61.35 -1.15 -12.39
C ASP A 541 -60.02 -0.59 -12.94
N ARG A 542 -59.94 -0.49 -14.28
CA ARG A 542 -58.77 0.01 -15.01
C ARG A 542 -58.37 1.43 -14.60
N ARG A 543 -59.33 2.34 -14.37
CA ARG A 543 -59.00 3.74 -14.04
C ARG A 543 -58.40 3.83 -12.65
N ALA A 544 -58.97 3.09 -11.70
CA ALA A 544 -58.46 3.00 -10.34
C ALA A 544 -57.06 2.34 -10.30
N LEU A 545 -56.81 1.29 -11.10
CA LEU A 545 -55.47 0.67 -11.19
C LEU A 545 -54.41 1.62 -11.75
N ILE A 546 -54.73 2.45 -12.75
CA ILE A 546 -53.80 3.45 -13.28
C ILE A 546 -53.50 4.53 -12.23
N ALA A 547 -54.51 4.96 -11.46
CA ALA A 547 -54.30 5.91 -10.36
C ALA A 547 -53.42 5.31 -9.26
N LEU A 548 -53.67 4.07 -8.87
CA LEU A 548 -52.87 3.34 -7.87
C LEU A 548 -51.41 3.18 -8.31
N ARG A 549 -51.16 2.81 -9.57
CA ARG A 549 -49.80 2.72 -10.15
C ARG A 549 -49.04 4.03 -10.01
N ARG A 550 -49.69 5.18 -10.23
CA ARG A 550 -49.07 6.50 -10.06
C ARG A 550 -48.71 6.75 -8.60
N SER A 551 -49.64 6.51 -7.68
CA SER A 551 -49.40 6.66 -6.24
C SER A 551 -48.25 5.79 -5.74
N LEU A 552 -48.16 4.52 -6.17
CA LEU A 552 -47.04 3.63 -5.86
C LEU A 552 -45.70 4.15 -6.42
N GLY A 553 -45.72 4.68 -7.65
CA GLY A 553 -44.55 5.33 -8.26
C GLY A 553 -44.11 6.61 -7.53
N ASP A 554 -45.05 7.39 -7.01
CA ASP A 554 -44.78 8.57 -6.19
C ASP A 554 -44.19 8.19 -4.83
N SER A 555 -44.75 7.16 -4.18
CA SER A 555 -44.21 6.59 -2.94
C SER A 555 -42.79 6.04 -3.10
N LEU A 556 -42.48 5.41 -4.25
CA LEU A 556 -41.11 4.97 -4.56
C LEU A 556 -40.11 6.13 -4.62
N ARG A 557 -40.52 7.30 -5.12
CA ARG A 557 -39.65 8.49 -5.18
C ARG A 557 -39.36 9.09 -3.80
N GLN A 558 -40.21 8.84 -2.81
CA GLN A 558 -40.04 9.34 -1.44
C GLN A 558 -39.07 8.50 -0.60
N LEU A 559 -38.63 7.34 -1.08
CA LEU A 559 -37.75 6.42 -0.33
C LEU A 559 -36.38 7.02 0.04
N ASP A 560 -35.90 8.03 -0.68
CA ASP A 560 -34.63 8.70 -0.37
C ASP A 560 -34.63 9.44 0.97
N ASP A 561 -35.83 9.84 1.40
CA ASP A 561 -36.07 10.62 2.61
C ASP A 561 -36.39 9.79 3.86
N VAL A 562 -36.33 8.46 3.73
CA VAL A 562 -36.69 7.46 4.74
C VAL A 562 -35.45 6.94 5.46
N ASP A 563 -35.62 6.33 6.64
CA ASP A 563 -34.56 5.63 7.36
C ASP A 563 -33.89 4.56 6.46
N PRO A 564 -32.55 4.57 6.31
CA PRO A 564 -31.84 3.61 5.48
C PRO A 564 -32.09 2.14 5.83
N ARG A 565 -32.40 1.82 7.09
CA ARG A 565 -32.65 0.44 7.55
C ARG A 565 -33.96 -0.11 7.01
N GLN A 566 -34.99 0.74 6.91
CA GLN A 566 -36.34 0.36 6.48
C GLN A 566 -36.57 0.61 4.99
N ARG A 567 -35.73 1.43 4.35
CA ARG A 567 -35.78 1.74 2.92
C ARG A 567 -35.83 0.48 2.03
N ARG A 568 -35.03 -0.54 2.35
CA ARG A 568 -34.95 -1.76 1.53
C ARG A 568 -36.27 -2.53 1.55
N GLU A 569 -36.84 -2.71 2.72
CA GLU A 569 -38.09 -3.44 2.93
C GLU A 569 -39.28 -2.71 2.29
N LEU A 570 -39.44 -1.41 2.58
CA LEU A 570 -40.51 -0.58 1.98
C LEU A 570 -40.37 -0.53 0.45
N GLY A 571 -39.16 -0.40 -0.06
CA GLY A 571 -38.92 -0.45 -1.50
C GLY A 571 -39.19 -1.81 -2.13
N GLN A 572 -39.04 -2.91 -1.40
CA GLN A 572 -39.42 -4.24 -1.89
C GLN A 572 -40.95 -4.38 -1.97
N ARG A 573 -41.67 -3.96 -0.93
CA ARG A 573 -43.14 -3.98 -0.89
C ARG A 573 -43.76 -3.16 -2.02
N LEU A 574 -43.39 -1.88 -2.13
CA LEU A 574 -43.89 -0.99 -3.18
C LEU A 574 -43.61 -1.51 -4.59
N ARG A 575 -42.46 -2.15 -4.84
CA ARG A 575 -42.14 -2.77 -6.14
C ARG A 575 -42.96 -4.03 -6.41
N ALA A 576 -43.23 -4.84 -5.38
CA ALA A 576 -44.09 -6.01 -5.51
C ALA A 576 -45.52 -5.58 -5.91
N ASP A 577 -46.08 -4.59 -5.21
CA ASP A 577 -47.41 -4.05 -5.53
C ASP A 577 -47.47 -3.43 -6.92
N LEU A 578 -46.43 -2.68 -7.32
CA LEU A 578 -46.35 -2.12 -8.67
C LEU A 578 -46.35 -3.21 -9.73
N THR A 579 -45.63 -4.32 -9.48
CA THR A 579 -45.59 -5.48 -10.39
C THR A 579 -46.97 -6.15 -10.50
N LEU A 580 -47.69 -6.27 -9.38
CA LEU A 580 -49.05 -6.82 -9.37
C LEU A 580 -50.02 -5.93 -10.17
N VAL A 581 -49.98 -4.62 -9.97
CA VAL A 581 -50.81 -3.66 -10.71
C VAL A 581 -50.50 -3.70 -12.21
N ASP A 582 -49.21 -3.76 -12.59
CA ASP A 582 -48.80 -3.83 -13.98
C ASP A 582 -49.26 -5.13 -14.66
N ALA A 583 -49.18 -6.27 -13.95
CA ALA A 583 -49.69 -7.54 -14.45
C ALA A 583 -51.22 -7.50 -14.67
N GLN A 584 -51.98 -6.90 -13.74
CA GLN A 584 -53.44 -6.75 -13.90
C GLN A 584 -53.80 -5.85 -15.08
N LEU A 585 -53.12 -4.72 -15.24
CA LEU A 585 -53.34 -3.81 -16.38
C LEU A 585 -52.99 -4.47 -17.72
N GLN A 586 -51.92 -5.27 -17.76
CA GLN A 586 -51.55 -6.02 -18.96
C GLN A 586 -52.57 -7.10 -19.30
N ALA A 587 -53.02 -7.89 -18.32
CA ALA A 587 -54.06 -8.90 -18.53
C ALA A 587 -55.35 -8.30 -19.09
N GLN A 588 -55.76 -7.12 -18.61
CA GLN A 588 -56.90 -6.38 -19.17
C GLN A 588 -56.66 -5.91 -20.60
N ALA A 589 -55.45 -5.45 -20.93
CA ALA A 589 -55.10 -5.05 -22.29
C ALA A 589 -55.15 -6.25 -23.26
N ASP A 590 -54.60 -7.40 -22.85
CA ASP A 590 -54.58 -8.64 -23.63
C ASP A 590 -56.01 -9.17 -23.86
N GLN A 591 -56.89 -9.11 -22.84
CA GLN A 591 -58.31 -9.47 -22.98
C GLN A 591 -59.03 -8.58 -23.99
N VAL A 592 -58.79 -7.25 -23.93
CA VAL A 592 -59.36 -6.30 -24.90
C VAL A 592 -58.83 -6.57 -26.31
N GLU A 593 -57.55 -6.88 -26.47
CA GLU A 593 -56.97 -7.22 -27.77
C GLU A 593 -57.58 -8.52 -28.33
N LEU A 594 -57.71 -9.55 -27.50
CA LEU A 594 -58.31 -10.82 -27.87
C LEU A 594 -59.79 -10.65 -28.26
N ALA A 595 -60.55 -9.83 -27.54
CA ALA A 595 -61.93 -9.49 -27.88
C ALA A 595 -62.02 -8.75 -29.23
N LYS A 596 -61.13 -7.78 -29.49
CA LYS A 596 -61.03 -7.10 -30.79
C LYS A 596 -60.71 -8.07 -31.93
N ARG A 597 -59.75 -8.98 -31.72
CA ARG A 597 -59.38 -10.01 -32.71
C ARG A 597 -60.55 -10.95 -33.01
N LYS A 598 -61.31 -11.37 -32.00
CA LYS A 598 -62.53 -12.19 -32.17
C LYS A 598 -63.59 -11.44 -32.98
N LEU A 599 -63.89 -10.19 -32.62
CA LEU A 599 -64.84 -9.35 -33.35
C LEU A 599 -64.44 -9.16 -34.82
N LEU A 600 -63.16 -8.90 -35.09
CA LEU A 600 -62.64 -8.79 -36.45
C LEU A 600 -62.77 -10.11 -37.24
N ALA A 601 -62.58 -11.26 -36.58
CA ALA A 601 -62.73 -12.57 -37.21
C ALA A 601 -64.22 -12.88 -37.51
N GLU A 602 -65.12 -12.53 -36.60
CA GLU A 602 -66.58 -12.63 -36.80
C GLU A 602 -67.02 -11.73 -37.96
N LEU A 603 -66.65 -10.45 -37.95
CA LEU A 603 -66.95 -9.51 -39.05
C LEU A 603 -66.40 -9.99 -40.40
N ARG A 604 -65.19 -10.56 -40.44
CA ARG A 604 -64.62 -11.16 -41.66
C ARG A 604 -65.41 -12.37 -42.13
N ARG A 605 -65.87 -13.22 -41.22
CA ARG A 605 -66.71 -14.38 -41.54
C ARG A 605 -68.07 -13.93 -42.09
N ASP A 606 -68.71 -12.94 -41.48
CA ASP A 606 -70.01 -12.41 -41.91
C ASP A 606 -69.90 -11.71 -43.28
N LEU A 607 -68.81 -10.98 -43.53
CA LEU A 607 -68.50 -10.40 -44.83
C LEU A 607 -68.28 -11.49 -45.90
N ALA A 608 -67.57 -12.58 -45.57
CA ALA A 608 -67.34 -13.69 -46.48
C ALA A 608 -68.63 -14.48 -46.76
N ALA A 609 -69.51 -14.65 -45.77
CA ALA A 609 -70.82 -15.29 -45.93
C ALA A 609 -71.83 -14.42 -46.71
N SER A 610 -71.62 -13.10 -46.75
CA SER A 610 -72.44 -12.15 -47.50
C SER A 610 -71.93 -11.90 -48.93
N ALA A 611 -70.82 -12.52 -49.34
CA ALA A 611 -70.27 -12.40 -50.68
C ALA A 611 -71.01 -13.36 -51.64
N PRO A 612 -71.62 -12.88 -52.74
CA PRO A 612 -72.36 -13.74 -53.67
C PRO A 612 -71.42 -14.69 -54.44
N GLU A 613 -71.77 -15.98 -54.50
CA GLU A 613 -71.08 -17.00 -55.29
C GLU A 613 -70.94 -16.56 -56.76
N GLN A 614 -69.73 -16.23 -57.18
CA GLN A 614 -69.40 -16.10 -58.60
C GLN A 614 -69.41 -17.51 -59.23
N ARG A 615 -70.45 -17.77 -60.04
CA ARG A 615 -70.53 -18.96 -60.89
C ARG A 615 -69.29 -19.06 -61.79
N PRO A 616 -68.69 -20.25 -61.95
CA PRO A 616 -67.59 -20.42 -62.88
C PRO A 616 -68.14 -20.47 -64.32
N ASP A 617 -67.61 -19.62 -65.19
CA ASP A 617 -67.86 -19.64 -66.63
C ASP A 617 -67.42 -20.99 -67.22
N ARG A 618 -68.35 -21.65 -67.92
CA ARG A 618 -68.05 -22.75 -68.86
C ARG A 618 -67.78 -22.15 -70.23
N ALA A 619 -66.74 -22.66 -70.88
CA ALA A 619 -66.35 -22.45 -72.27
C ALA A 619 -67.46 -22.77 -73.28
#